data_AF-A0A3N5ZJG1-F1
#
_entry.id   AF-A0A3N5ZJG1-F1
#
_cell.length_a   1.000
_cell.length_b   1.000
_cell.length_c   1.000
_cell.angle_alpha   90.00
_cell.angle_beta   90.00
_cell.angle_gamma   90.00
#
_symmetry.space_group_name_H-M   'P 1'
#
loop_
_entity.id
_entity.type
_entity.pdbx_description
1 polymer ?
#
loop_
_entity_poly.entity_id
_entity_poly.type
_entity_poly.pdbx_seq_one_letter_code
_entity_poly.pdbx_strand_id
1 'polypeptide(L)'
;MGKIDHSAAGAIHAVQKHEMIGKALAYLIAGHHTGLPDWYREPGTGGQTLSERIEIKDHLQKALQGNPPTDILDVSLPTTQPCGSETLVPEMMHLWIRMLYSCLVDADFLDTEAFMNPDQAEARQQTYDLSELKKKLDHFMARKQAEANDSPVNRARKVILEECCTKAYLKPGIFSLTV
;
A
#
# COMPACT_ATOMS: atom_id res chain seq x y z
N MET A 1 -30.51 14.89 3.33
CA MET A 1 -29.07 15.25 3.42
C MET A 1 -28.28 14.11 2.82
N GLY A 2 -27.53 14.35 1.75
CA GLY A 2 -26.70 13.31 1.13
C GLY A 2 -25.59 12.86 2.09
N LYS A 3 -25.21 11.58 2.01
CA LYS A 3 -24.08 11.02 2.76
C LYS A 3 -22.82 11.82 2.43
N ILE A 4 -22.12 12.34 3.44
CA ILE A 4 -20.81 12.96 3.26
C ILE A 4 -19.82 11.85 2.91
N ASP A 5 -19.12 11.99 1.80
CA ASP A 5 -18.01 11.10 1.46
C ASP A 5 -16.77 11.53 2.27
N HIS A 6 -16.51 10.84 3.38
CA HIS A 6 -15.39 11.15 4.27
C HIS A 6 -14.04 10.87 3.59
N SER A 7 -13.99 9.86 2.71
CA SER A 7 -12.78 9.52 1.95
C SER A 7 -12.42 10.66 0.98
N ALA A 8 -13.42 11.25 0.34
CA ALA A 8 -13.23 12.43 -0.49
C ALA A 8 -12.81 13.65 0.34
N ALA A 9 -13.46 13.91 1.48
CA ALA A 9 -13.12 15.04 2.35
C ALA A 9 -11.65 15.00 2.81
N GLY A 10 -11.17 13.84 3.28
CA GLY A 10 -9.78 13.66 3.70
C GLY A 10 -8.78 13.79 2.54
N ALA A 11 -9.10 13.24 1.37
CA ALA A 11 -8.27 13.37 0.18
C ALA A 11 -8.13 14.83 -0.28
N ILE A 12 -9.24 15.59 -0.27
CA ILE A 12 -9.24 17.03 -0.60
C ILE A 12 -8.38 17.80 0.40
N HIS A 13 -8.53 17.52 1.70
CA HIS A 13 -7.73 18.17 2.75
C HIS A 13 -6.23 17.93 2.55
N ALA A 14 -5.84 16.69 2.27
CA ALA A 14 -4.44 16.33 2.02
C ALA A 14 -3.84 17.11 0.84
N VAL A 15 -4.55 17.18 -0.29
CA VAL A 15 -4.10 17.93 -1.48
C VAL A 15 -3.99 19.43 -1.21
N GLN A 16 -4.92 20.00 -0.43
CA GLN A 16 -4.89 21.43 -0.09
C GLN A 16 -3.74 21.80 0.85
N LYS A 17 -3.39 20.91 1.78
CA LYS A 17 -2.33 21.14 2.76
C LYS A 17 -0.93 20.84 2.23
N HIS A 18 -0.82 19.84 1.35
CA HIS A 18 0.46 19.31 0.91
C HIS A 18 0.43 19.08 -0.61
N GLU A 19 1.28 19.74 -1.36
CA GLU A 19 1.23 19.75 -2.84
C GLU A 19 1.32 18.36 -3.49
N MET A 20 2.54 17.91 -3.82
CA MET A 20 2.76 16.61 -4.48
C MET A 20 2.45 15.45 -3.53
N ILE A 21 2.89 15.57 -2.27
CA ILE A 21 2.67 14.52 -1.26
C ILE A 21 1.18 14.37 -0.94
N GLY A 22 0.41 15.46 -0.91
CA GLY A 22 -1.02 15.37 -0.68
C GLY A 22 -1.76 14.66 -1.80
N LYS A 23 -1.28 14.72 -3.05
CA LYS A 23 -1.81 13.87 -4.13
C LYS A 23 -1.51 12.39 -3.90
N ALA A 24 -0.30 12.05 -3.45
CA ALA A 24 0.03 10.67 -3.10
C ALA A 24 -0.87 10.18 -1.95
N LEU A 25 -1.07 10.98 -0.91
CA LEU A 25 -1.98 10.67 0.20
C LEU A 25 -3.45 10.58 -0.24
N ALA A 26 -3.88 11.42 -1.18
CA ALA A 26 -5.24 11.39 -1.71
C ALA A 26 -5.59 10.06 -2.38
N TYR A 27 -4.64 9.41 -3.07
CA TYR A 27 -4.84 8.05 -3.56
C TYR A 27 -5.15 7.06 -2.43
N LEU A 28 -4.41 7.16 -1.33
CA LEU A 28 -4.58 6.26 -0.17
C LEU A 28 -5.93 6.53 0.50
N ILE A 29 -6.20 7.79 0.85
CA ILE A 29 -7.37 8.20 1.60
C ILE A 29 -8.65 8.04 0.78
N ALA A 30 -8.66 8.35 -0.51
CA ALA A 30 -9.87 8.14 -1.32
C ALA A 30 -10.11 6.66 -1.63
N GLY A 31 -9.06 5.83 -1.62
CA GLY A 31 -9.08 4.44 -2.08
C GLY A 31 -9.19 3.38 -0.98
N HIS A 32 -9.01 3.72 0.30
CA HIS A 32 -8.86 2.73 1.40
C HIS A 32 -10.01 1.72 1.54
N HIS A 33 -11.20 2.00 0.99
CA HIS A 33 -12.32 1.06 0.96
C HIS A 33 -12.57 0.39 -0.40
N THR A 34 -12.05 0.93 -1.49
CA THR A 34 -12.45 0.57 -2.87
C THR A 34 -11.30 0.14 -3.76
N GLY A 35 -10.06 0.22 -3.27
CA GLY A 35 -8.86 0.14 -4.11
C GLY A 35 -8.40 1.52 -4.59
N LEU A 36 -7.16 1.56 -5.09
CA LEU A 36 -6.55 2.78 -5.63
C LEU A 36 -7.31 3.25 -6.88
N PRO A 37 -7.88 4.48 -6.89
CA PRO A 37 -8.58 5.01 -8.04
C PRO A 37 -7.61 5.45 -9.14
N ASP A 38 -8.07 5.47 -10.39
CA ASP A 38 -7.30 6.08 -11.47
C ASP A 38 -7.36 7.62 -11.40
N TRP A 39 -6.30 8.27 -11.90
CA TRP A 39 -6.30 9.73 -12.02
C TRP A 39 -7.22 10.20 -13.13
N TYR A 40 -7.14 9.54 -14.29
CA TYR A 40 -7.93 9.83 -15.48
C TYR A 40 -8.94 8.72 -15.73
N ARG A 41 -10.00 9.04 -16.47
CA ARG A 41 -11.03 8.08 -16.81
C ARG A 41 -10.50 7.14 -17.89
N GLU A 42 -10.44 5.84 -17.60
CA GLU A 42 -10.14 4.82 -18.60
C GLU A 42 -11.42 4.26 -19.24
N PRO A 43 -11.51 4.15 -20.57
CA PRO A 43 -12.67 3.55 -21.23
C PRO A 43 -12.97 2.14 -20.70
N GLY A 44 -14.23 1.89 -20.32
CA GLY A 44 -14.67 0.61 -19.75
C GLY A 44 -14.52 0.49 -18.24
N THR A 45 -13.93 1.47 -17.56
CA THR A 45 -13.92 1.56 -16.09
C THR A 45 -15.14 2.35 -15.59
N GLY A 46 -15.79 1.81 -14.55
CA GLY A 46 -16.88 2.48 -13.85
C GLY A 46 -16.38 3.28 -12.64
N GLY A 47 -17.19 4.22 -12.15
CA GLY A 47 -16.86 5.03 -10.97
C GLY A 47 -16.29 6.41 -11.28
N GLN A 48 -16.02 7.18 -10.23
CA GLN A 48 -15.38 8.49 -10.31
C GLN A 48 -13.86 8.35 -10.19
N THR A 49 -13.12 9.14 -10.96
CA THR A 49 -11.66 9.21 -10.86
C THR A 49 -11.23 9.97 -9.62
N LEU A 50 -9.96 9.85 -9.23
CA LEU A 50 -9.43 10.67 -8.14
C LEU A 50 -9.52 12.16 -8.44
N SER A 51 -9.19 12.56 -9.68
CA SER A 51 -9.23 13.96 -10.10
C SER A 51 -10.64 14.54 -10.07
N GLU A 52 -11.66 13.77 -10.42
CA GLU A 52 -13.07 14.18 -10.30
C GLU A 52 -13.48 14.31 -8.83
N ARG A 53 -13.08 13.34 -7.98
CA ARG A 53 -13.45 13.31 -6.56
C ARG A 53 -12.90 14.50 -5.77
N ILE A 54 -11.64 14.88 -6.00
CA ILE A 54 -11.00 15.97 -5.24
C ILE A 54 -11.50 17.37 -5.63
N GLU A 55 -12.25 17.50 -6.73
CA GLU A 55 -12.87 18.78 -7.12
C GLU A 55 -14.21 19.04 -6.40
N ILE A 56 -14.79 18.03 -5.75
CA ILE A 56 -16.08 18.15 -5.03
C ILE A 56 -15.84 18.70 -3.62
N LYS A 57 -15.45 19.98 -3.55
CA LYS A 57 -15.04 20.69 -2.31
C LYS A 57 -16.10 20.70 -1.20
N ASP A 58 -17.37 20.51 -1.55
CA ASP A 58 -18.49 20.43 -0.61
C ASP A 58 -18.31 19.32 0.45
N HIS A 59 -17.64 18.21 0.11
CA HIS A 59 -17.35 17.14 1.09
C HIS A 59 -16.45 17.64 2.24
N LEU A 60 -15.37 18.35 1.92
CA LEU A 60 -14.47 18.92 2.93
C LEU A 60 -15.18 20.03 3.73
N GLN A 61 -15.89 20.93 3.06
CA GLN A 61 -16.60 22.02 3.74
C GLN A 61 -17.60 21.48 4.77
N LYS A 62 -18.34 20.42 4.45
CA LYS A 62 -19.27 19.76 5.38
C LYS A 62 -18.54 19.02 6.49
N ALA A 63 -17.43 18.34 6.19
CA ALA A 63 -16.64 17.66 7.22
C ALA A 63 -16.07 18.64 8.26
N LEU A 64 -15.59 19.81 7.83
CA LEU A 64 -15.06 20.84 8.71
C LEU A 64 -16.11 21.43 9.67
N GLN A 65 -17.40 21.41 9.32
CA GLN A 65 -18.48 21.81 10.22
C GLN A 65 -18.60 20.88 11.43
N GLY A 66 -18.06 19.65 11.35
CA GLY A 66 -17.97 18.71 12.45
C GLY A 66 -16.87 19.04 13.47
N ASN A 67 -16.12 20.13 13.28
CA ASN A 67 -14.98 20.54 14.12
C ASN A 67 -13.97 19.40 14.35
N PRO A 68 -13.39 18.82 13.28
CA PRO A 68 -12.42 17.76 13.42
C PRO A 68 -11.22 18.22 14.27
N PRO A 69 -10.64 17.33 15.09
CA PRO A 69 -9.48 17.63 15.92
C PRO A 69 -8.32 18.25 15.11
N THR A 70 -7.65 19.23 15.70
CA THR A 70 -6.57 19.99 15.03
C THR A 70 -5.35 19.14 14.71
N ASP A 71 -5.07 18.14 15.54
CA ASP A 71 -4.02 17.13 15.34
C ASP A 71 -4.27 16.24 14.12
N ILE A 72 -5.52 16.05 13.71
CA ILE A 72 -5.87 15.38 12.44
C ILE A 72 -5.72 16.36 11.26
N LEU A 73 -6.04 17.64 11.47
CA LEU A 73 -5.97 18.64 10.42
C LEU A 73 -4.54 19.12 10.11
N ASP A 74 -3.63 19.01 11.06
CA ASP A 74 -2.26 19.55 11.00
C ASP A 74 -1.22 18.49 11.37
N VAL A 75 -1.15 17.45 10.54
CA VAL A 75 -0.20 16.35 10.69
C VAL A 75 1.15 16.74 10.08
N SER A 76 2.23 16.57 10.84
CA SER A 76 3.59 16.66 10.30
C SER A 76 3.88 15.45 9.39
N LEU A 77 4.18 15.72 8.12
CA LEU A 77 4.54 14.66 7.18
C LEU A 77 5.89 14.02 7.55
N PRO A 78 6.05 12.70 7.33
CA PRO A 78 7.34 12.05 7.52
C PRO A 78 8.38 12.62 6.55
N THR A 79 9.63 12.73 7.00
CA THR A 79 10.75 13.23 6.21
C THR A 79 11.43 12.16 5.36
N THR A 80 11.06 10.89 5.55
CA THR A 80 11.59 9.76 4.80
C THR A 80 11.15 9.82 3.34
N GLN A 81 12.12 9.73 2.44
CA GLN A 81 11.84 9.76 1.01
C GLN A 81 11.29 8.43 0.49
N PRO A 82 10.44 8.45 -0.56
CA PRO A 82 10.00 7.26 -1.26
C PRO A 82 11.20 6.40 -1.68
N CYS A 83 11.20 5.13 -1.27
CA CYS A 83 12.26 4.17 -1.60
C CYS A 83 13.70 4.61 -1.22
N GLY A 84 13.86 5.59 -0.32
CA GLY A 84 15.18 6.08 0.12
C GLY A 84 16.03 6.71 -0.98
N SER A 85 15.41 7.17 -2.08
CA SER A 85 16.10 7.71 -3.26
C SER A 85 15.91 9.22 -3.37
N GLU A 86 17.01 9.95 -3.51
CA GLU A 86 17.00 11.40 -3.80
C GLU A 86 16.39 11.71 -5.17
N THR A 87 16.45 10.75 -6.09
CA THR A 87 15.85 10.84 -7.42
C THR A 87 14.54 10.06 -7.44
N LEU A 88 13.44 10.77 -7.64
CA LEU A 88 12.10 10.20 -7.76
C LEU A 88 11.78 9.93 -9.23
N VAL A 89 11.81 8.67 -9.64
CA VAL A 89 11.30 8.23 -10.95
C VAL A 89 9.84 7.76 -10.80
N PRO A 90 9.02 7.82 -11.87
CA PRO A 90 7.60 7.46 -11.80
C PRO A 90 7.34 6.07 -11.20
N GLU A 91 8.13 5.07 -11.56
CA GLU A 91 8.01 3.68 -11.08
C GLU A 91 8.18 3.58 -9.56
N MET A 92 9.10 4.36 -8.98
CA MET A 92 9.30 4.42 -7.54
C MET A 92 8.11 5.07 -6.83
N MET A 93 7.53 6.13 -7.42
CA MET A 93 6.32 6.75 -6.88
C MET A 93 5.14 5.77 -6.91
N HIS A 94 4.97 5.04 -8.01
CA HIS A 94 3.95 4.01 -8.14
C HIS A 94 4.10 2.87 -7.13
N LEU A 95 5.33 2.43 -6.87
CA LEU A 95 5.63 1.42 -5.86
C LEU A 95 5.36 1.97 -4.46
N TRP A 96 5.82 3.19 -4.18
CA TRP A 96 5.67 3.82 -2.87
C TRP A 96 4.21 4.05 -2.50
N ILE A 97 3.38 4.57 -3.41
CA ILE A 97 1.93 4.72 -3.19
C ILE A 97 1.29 3.37 -2.87
N ARG A 98 1.65 2.30 -3.61
CA ARG A 98 1.12 0.95 -3.35
C ARG A 98 1.58 0.37 -2.02
N MET A 99 2.83 0.63 -1.63
CA MET A 99 3.34 0.21 -0.32
C MET A 99 2.64 0.95 0.82
N LEU A 100 2.48 2.28 0.72
CA LEU A 100 1.75 3.06 1.72
C LEU A 100 0.27 2.65 1.79
N TYR A 101 -0.35 2.38 0.64
CA TYR A 101 -1.72 1.86 0.58
C TYR A 101 -1.83 0.51 1.29
N SER A 102 -0.88 -0.41 1.04
CA SER A 102 -0.82 -1.69 1.73
C SER A 102 -0.67 -1.52 3.24
N CYS A 103 0.16 -0.59 3.70
CA CYS A 103 0.31 -0.30 5.13
C CYS A 103 -0.97 0.27 5.75
N LEU A 104 -1.64 1.20 5.07
CA LEU A 104 -2.92 1.77 5.53
C LEU A 104 -3.99 0.69 5.66
N VAL A 105 -4.15 -0.14 4.63
CA VAL A 105 -5.13 -1.22 4.63
C VAL A 105 -4.80 -2.25 5.72
N ASP A 106 -3.53 -2.64 5.87
CA ASP A 106 -3.10 -3.54 6.95
C ASP A 106 -3.43 -2.96 8.34
N ALA A 107 -3.16 -1.67 8.56
CA ALA A 107 -3.53 -0.97 9.80
C ALA A 107 -5.05 -1.00 10.06
N ASP A 108 -5.88 -0.69 9.04
CA ASP A 108 -7.34 -0.75 9.16
C ASP A 108 -7.83 -2.18 9.52
N PHE A 109 -7.20 -3.20 8.93
CA PHE A 109 -7.50 -4.61 9.25
C PHE A 109 -7.07 -4.98 10.67
N LEU A 110 -5.93 -4.50 11.13
CA LEU A 110 -5.44 -4.75 12.49
C LEU A 110 -6.31 -4.06 13.55
N ASP A 111 -6.74 -2.82 13.31
CA ASP A 111 -7.67 -2.11 14.20
C ASP A 111 -9.02 -2.82 14.26
N THR A 112 -9.50 -3.30 13.10
CA THR A 112 -10.72 -4.11 13.03
C THR A 112 -10.54 -5.46 13.76
N GLU A 113 -9.41 -6.14 13.59
CA GLU A 113 -9.08 -7.40 14.27
C GLU A 113 -9.03 -7.19 15.79
N ALA A 114 -8.38 -6.13 16.27
CA ALA A 114 -8.29 -5.81 17.69
C ALA A 114 -9.66 -5.59 18.34
N PHE A 115 -10.60 -4.98 17.61
CA PHE A 115 -11.96 -4.78 18.10
C PHE A 115 -12.83 -6.05 17.98
N MET A 116 -12.75 -6.76 16.85
CA MET A 116 -13.66 -7.88 16.53
C MET A 116 -13.18 -9.23 17.09
N ASN A 117 -11.87 -9.43 17.24
CA ASN A 117 -11.26 -10.68 17.71
C ASN A 117 -10.00 -10.41 18.58
N PRO A 118 -10.18 -9.98 19.84
CA PRO A 118 -9.08 -9.62 20.73
C PRO A 118 -8.07 -10.75 20.96
N ASP A 119 -8.54 -12.01 21.06
CA ASP A 119 -7.67 -13.17 21.27
C ASP A 119 -6.70 -13.40 20.10
N GLN A 120 -7.20 -13.20 18.86
CA GLN A 120 -6.36 -13.27 17.67
C GLN A 120 -5.37 -12.11 17.60
N ALA A 121 -5.82 -10.90 17.94
CA ALA A 121 -4.95 -9.73 17.99
C ALA A 121 -3.82 -9.89 19.01
N GLU A 122 -4.11 -10.48 20.19
CA GLU A 122 -3.10 -10.81 21.21
C GLU A 122 -2.11 -11.87 20.69
N ALA A 123 -2.61 -12.94 20.06
CA ALA A 123 -1.76 -13.99 19.50
C ALA A 123 -0.80 -13.49 18.40
N ARG A 124 -1.19 -12.43 17.67
CA ARG A 124 -0.39 -11.81 16.60
C ARG A 124 0.81 -11.01 17.11
N GLN A 125 0.86 -10.62 18.39
CA GLN A 125 1.94 -9.80 18.96
C GLN A 125 3.33 -10.48 18.97
N GLN A 126 3.45 -11.68 18.41
CA GLN A 126 4.73 -12.33 18.16
C GLN A 126 5.57 -11.55 17.15
N THR A 127 6.65 -10.96 17.63
CA THR A 127 7.67 -10.36 16.77
C THR A 127 8.57 -11.45 16.20
N TYR A 128 8.73 -11.45 14.88
CA TYR A 128 9.71 -12.29 14.20
C TYR A 128 10.82 -11.41 13.61
N ASP A 129 12.07 -11.84 13.80
CA ASP A 129 13.19 -11.19 13.11
C ASP A 129 13.23 -11.65 11.64
N LEU A 130 13.66 -10.75 10.73
CA LEU A 130 13.76 -11.08 9.31
C LEU A 130 14.69 -12.27 9.05
N SER A 131 15.74 -12.46 9.85
CA SER A 131 16.62 -13.62 9.73
C SER A 131 15.93 -14.94 10.09
N GLU A 132 14.99 -14.91 11.04
CA GLU A 132 14.19 -16.08 11.44
C GLU A 132 13.16 -16.42 10.38
N LEU A 133 12.45 -15.40 9.87
CA LEU A 133 11.52 -15.57 8.76
C LEU A 133 12.22 -16.10 7.52
N LYS A 134 13.42 -15.60 7.22
CA LYS A 134 14.22 -16.09 6.10
C LYS A 134 14.56 -17.58 6.27
N LYS A 135 15.01 -18.01 7.45
CA LYS A 135 15.31 -19.44 7.71
C LYS A 135 14.08 -20.32 7.49
N LYS A 136 12.91 -19.89 7.98
CA LYS A 136 11.64 -20.60 7.78
C LYS A 136 11.26 -20.69 6.29
N LEU A 137 11.41 -19.58 5.57
CA LEU A 137 11.16 -19.53 4.13
C LEU A 137 12.12 -20.45 3.36
N ASP A 138 13.42 -20.38 3.64
CA ASP A 138 14.45 -21.21 2.98
C ASP A 138 14.13 -22.71 3.19
N HIS A 139 13.79 -23.11 4.42
CA HIS A 139 13.40 -24.49 4.73
C HIS A 139 12.13 -24.92 4.00
N PHE A 140 11.10 -24.07 4.00
CA PHE A 140 9.86 -24.34 3.28
C PHE A 140 10.10 -24.51 1.78
N MET A 141 10.90 -23.63 1.17
CA MET A 141 11.22 -23.67 -0.26
C MET A 141 12.04 -24.91 -0.62
N ALA A 142 13.03 -25.29 0.20
CA ALA A 142 13.80 -26.51 -0.01
C ALA A 142 12.92 -27.76 -0.01
N ARG A 143 12.02 -27.88 0.98
CA ARG A 143 11.05 -28.97 1.06
C ARG A 143 10.11 -28.98 -0.14
N LYS A 144 9.56 -27.82 -0.50
CA LYS A 144 8.66 -27.66 -1.65
C LYS A 144 9.32 -28.05 -2.97
N GLN A 145 10.61 -27.79 -3.14
CA GLN A 145 11.38 -28.25 -4.31
C GLN A 145 11.64 -29.76 -4.30
N ALA A 146 11.97 -30.34 -3.15
CA ALA A 146 12.24 -31.77 -3.03
C ALA A 146 10.98 -32.63 -3.29
N GLU A 147 9.82 -32.14 -2.87
CA GLU A 147 8.51 -32.81 -3.04
C GLU A 147 7.86 -32.51 -4.41
N ALA A 148 8.46 -31.65 -5.24
CA ALA A 148 7.85 -31.23 -6.49
C ALA A 148 7.95 -32.32 -7.57
N ASN A 149 6.80 -32.67 -8.17
CA ASN A 149 6.77 -33.49 -9.37
C ASN A 149 7.54 -32.81 -10.51
N ASP A 150 8.26 -33.60 -11.29
CA ASP A 150 8.95 -33.09 -12.46
C ASP A 150 7.95 -32.72 -13.56
N SER A 151 7.81 -31.41 -13.80
CA SER A 151 6.93 -30.85 -14.82
C SER A 151 7.56 -29.58 -15.39
N PRO A 152 7.20 -29.18 -16.63
CA PRO A 152 7.71 -27.95 -17.22
C PRO A 152 7.53 -26.72 -16.31
N VAL A 153 6.38 -26.61 -15.65
CA VAL A 153 6.07 -25.52 -14.71
C VAL A 153 6.98 -25.55 -13.47
N ASN A 154 7.22 -26.73 -12.89
CA ASN A 154 8.07 -26.84 -11.70
C ASN A 154 9.56 -26.63 -12.02
N ARG A 155 10.01 -27.01 -13.22
CA ARG A 155 11.34 -26.65 -13.72
C ARG A 155 11.51 -25.15 -13.86
N ALA A 156 10.54 -24.45 -14.47
CA ALA A 156 10.56 -23.00 -14.59
C ALA A 156 10.57 -22.31 -13.20
N ARG A 157 9.71 -22.75 -12.28
CA ARG A 157 9.68 -22.25 -10.89
C ARG A 157 11.02 -22.42 -10.16
N LYS A 158 11.72 -23.54 -10.40
CA LYS A 158 13.06 -23.78 -9.84
C LYS A 158 14.07 -22.77 -10.39
N VAL A 159 14.10 -22.56 -11.71
CA VAL A 159 14.99 -21.56 -12.34
C VAL A 159 14.72 -20.15 -11.80
N ILE A 160 13.45 -19.77 -11.67
CA ILE A 160 13.05 -18.47 -11.12
C ILE A 160 13.56 -18.28 -9.69
N LEU A 161 13.41 -19.30 -8.82
CA LEU A 161 13.93 -19.22 -7.46
C LEU A 161 15.45 -19.05 -7.44
N GLU A 162 16.17 -19.84 -8.25
CA GLU A 162 17.63 -19.78 -8.38
C GLU A 162 18.10 -18.40 -8.87
N GLU A 163 17.42 -17.81 -9.84
CA GLU A 163 17.69 -16.46 -10.31
C GLU A 163 17.46 -15.41 -9.23
N CYS A 164 16.34 -15.47 -8.51
CA CYS A 164 16.05 -14.56 -7.40
C CYS A 164 17.14 -14.64 -6.32
N CYS A 165 17.53 -15.85 -5.90
CA CYS A 165 18.58 -16.04 -4.91
C CYS A 165 19.95 -15.52 -5.39
N THR A 166 20.27 -15.72 -6.67
CA THR A 166 21.54 -15.26 -7.25
C THR A 166 21.58 -13.74 -7.36
N LYS A 167 20.52 -13.12 -7.87
CA LYS A 167 20.42 -11.67 -8.07
C LYS A 167 20.31 -10.90 -6.75
N ALA A 168 19.90 -11.55 -5.65
CA ALA A 168 19.84 -10.94 -4.32
C ALA A 168 21.20 -10.44 -3.78
N TYR A 169 22.33 -10.93 -4.32
CA TYR A 169 23.67 -10.45 -3.97
C TYR A 169 24.09 -9.18 -4.73
N LEU A 170 23.30 -8.73 -5.70
CA LEU A 170 23.55 -7.48 -6.43
C LEU A 170 23.15 -6.28 -5.55
N LYS A 171 23.60 -5.08 -5.96
CA LYS A 171 23.18 -3.84 -5.28
C LYS A 171 21.65 -3.72 -5.30
N PRO A 172 21.01 -3.29 -4.20
CA PRO A 172 19.57 -3.06 -4.16
C PRO A 172 19.10 -2.14 -5.31
N GLY A 173 17.96 -2.48 -5.90
CA GLY A 173 17.40 -1.80 -7.07
C GLY A 173 16.16 -2.51 -7.60
N ILE A 174 15.70 -2.09 -8.77
CA ILE A 174 14.56 -2.71 -9.45
C ILE A 174 15.08 -3.86 -10.31
N PHE A 175 14.49 -5.05 -10.15
CA PHE A 175 14.78 -6.23 -10.95
C PHE A 175 13.53 -6.64 -11.71
N SER A 176 13.69 -6.98 -12.99
CA SER A 176 12.63 -7.59 -13.79
C SER A 176 12.72 -9.11 -13.68
N LEU A 177 11.57 -9.74 -13.47
CA LEU A 177 11.41 -11.18 -13.54
C LEU A 177 10.59 -11.51 -14.79
N THR A 178 11.18 -12.20 -15.76
CA THR A 178 10.46 -12.69 -16.94
C THR A 178 10.08 -14.13 -16.67
N VAL A 179 8.78 -14.39 -16.58
CA VAL A 179 8.16 -15.69 -16.24
C VAL A 179 7.56 -16.34 -17.48
#